data_AF-A0A090V5A1-F1
#
_entry.id   AF-A0A090V5A1-F1
#
_cell.length_a   1.000
_cell.length_b   1.000
_cell.length_c   1.000
_cell.angle_alpha   90.00
_cell.angle_beta   90.00
_cell.angle_gamma   90.00
#
_symmetry.space_group_name_H-M   'P 1'
#
loop_
_entity.id
_entity.type
_entity.pdbx_description
1 polymer ?
#
loop_
_entity_poly.entity_id
_entity_poly.type
_entity_poly.pdbx_seq_one_letter_code
_entity_poly.pdbx_strand_id
1 'polypeptide(L)' 'MRTEWGAALISSVLANVNKGKDAPTFRISDFAPHIPEAPLSLEDAMKAWS' A
#
# COMPACT_ATOMS: atom_id res chain seq x y z
N MET A 1 1.06 -4.27 15.92
CA MET A 1 0.99 -3.38 17.12
C MET A 1 0.66 -1.94 16.70
N ARG A 2 0.08 -1.07 17.54
CA ARG A 2 -0.32 0.31 17.12
C ARG A 2 0.84 1.16 16.59
N THR A 3 2.03 1.00 17.15
CA THR A 3 3.26 1.72 16.76
C THR A 3 3.78 1.29 15.40
N GLU A 4 3.76 -0.01 15.13
CA GLU A 4 4.16 -0.63 13.86
C GLU A 4 3.24 -0.20 12.71
N TRP A 5 1.92 -0.17 12.94
CA TRP A 5 0.97 0.36 11.96
C TRP A 5 1.25 1.84 11.66
N GLY A 6 1.56 2.65 12.69
CA GLY A 6 1.93 4.05 12.52
C GLY A 6 3.22 4.24 11.72
N ALA A 7 4.24 3.42 11.97
CA ALA A 7 5.49 3.44 11.20
C ALA A 7 5.24 3.09 9.73
N ALA A 8 4.47 2.02 9.46
CA ALA A 8 4.10 1.61 8.12
C ALA A 8 3.28 2.67 7.36
N LEU A 9 2.38 3.38 8.05
CA LEU A 9 1.65 4.52 7.49
C LEU A 9 2.62 5.61 7.03
N ILE A 10 3.51 6.07 7.90
CA ILE A 10 4.47 7.14 7.57
C ILE A 10 5.39 6.72 6.42
N SER A 11 5.90 5.48 6.43
CA SER A 11 6.71 4.93 5.34
C SER A 11 5.97 4.90 4.02
N SER A 12 4.70 4.47 4.00
CA SER A 12 3.89 4.43 2.77
C SER A 12 3.63 5.83 2.19
N VAL A 13 3.38 6.83 3.03
CA VAL A 13 3.21 8.22 2.59
C VAL A 13 4.51 8.75 1.99
N LEU A 14 5.63 8.57 2.69
CA LEU A 14 6.92 9.06 2.23
C LEU A 14 7.35 8.38 0.91
N ALA A 15 7.12 7.07 0.78
CA ALA A 15 7.42 6.32 -0.43
C ALA A 15 6.60 6.84 -1.62
N ASN A 16 5.30 7.08 -1.44
CA ASN A 16 4.44 7.60 -2.52
C ASN A 16 4.72 9.05 -2.89
N VAL A 17 5.19 9.88 -1.96
CA VAL A 17 5.61 11.26 -2.27
C VAL A 17 6.88 11.29 -3.11
N ASN A 18 7.80 10.34 -2.90
CA ASN A 18 9.11 10.33 -3.54
C ASN A 18 9.23 9.33 -4.71
N LYS A 19 8.15 8.61 -5.04
CA LYS A 19 8.20 7.62 -6.13
C LYS A 19 8.31 8.30 -7.49
N GLY A 20 9.00 7.64 -8.43
CA GLY A 20 9.01 8.05 -9.84
C GLY A 20 7.62 7.93 -10.47
N LYS A 21 7.38 8.63 -11.58
CA LYS A 21 6.07 8.63 -12.26
C LYS A 21 5.59 7.24 -12.68
N ASP A 22 6.54 6.36 -13.01
CA ASP A 22 6.28 5.00 -13.46
C ASP A 22 6.34 3.95 -12.34
N ALA A 23 6.61 4.39 -11.09
CA ALA A 23 6.70 3.48 -9.96
C ALA A 23 5.31 3.12 -9.41
N PRO A 24 5.10 1.85 -8.99
CA PRO A 24 3.84 1.41 -8.40
C PRO A 24 3.53 2.18 -7.11
N THR A 25 2.25 2.27 -6.76
CA THR A 25 1.80 2.90 -5.51
C THR A 25 2.06 1.96 -4.35
N PHE A 26 2.70 2.47 -3.29
CA PHE A 26 3.02 1.70 -2.09
C PHE A 26 1.85 1.74 -1.10
N ARG A 27 1.53 0.59 -0.51
CA ARG A 27 0.47 0.40 0.48
C ARG A 27 1.07 0.22 1.87
N ILE A 28 0.25 0.34 2.91
CA ILE A 28 0.69 0.12 4.31
C ILE A 28 1.15 -1.34 4.49
N SER A 29 0.46 -2.28 3.86
CA SER A 29 0.77 -3.72 3.86
C SER A 29 2.17 -4.03 3.28
N ASP A 30 2.69 -3.20 2.38
CA ASP A 30 4.07 -3.36 1.85
C ASP A 30 5.14 -3.17 2.94
N PHE A 31 4.83 -2.37 3.98
CA PHE A 31 5.72 -2.11 5.12
C PHE A 31 5.33 -2.89 6.38
N ALA A 32 4.16 -3.50 6.39
CA ALA A 32 3.67 -4.36 7.47
C ALA A 32 2.89 -5.56 6.90
N PRO A 33 3.57 -6.61 6.38
CA PRO A 33 2.94 -7.69 5.62
C PRO A 33 1.98 -8.57 6.41
N HIS A 34 2.12 -8.59 7.73
CA HIS A 34 1.26 -9.35 8.63
C HIS A 34 -0.06 -8.62 8.94
N ILE A 35 -0.24 -7.38 8.47
CA ILE A 35 -1.49 -6.65 8.61
C ILE A 35 -2.41 -7.11 7.47
N PRO A 36 -3.53 -7.78 7.78
CA PRO A 36 -4.38 -8.36 6.76
C PRO A 36 -4.99 -7.24 5.91
N GLU A 37 -4.78 -7.35 4.61
CA GLU A 37 -5.43 -6.48 3.65
C GLU A 37 -6.76 -7.07 3.24
N ALA A 38 -7.78 -6.22 3.08
CA ALA A 38 -9.05 -6.69 2.55
C ALA A 38 -8.83 -7.23 1.12
N PRO A 39 -9.25 -8.47 0.81
CA PRO A 39 -9.08 -9.03 -0.52
C PRO A 39 -9.86 -8.17 -1.54
N LEU A 40 -9.19 -7.82 -2.63
CA LEU A 40 -9.82 -7.11 -3.75
C LEU A 40 -10.58 -8.13 -4.61
N SER A 41 -11.79 -7.78 -5.05
CA SER A 41 -12.53 -8.61 -6.01
C SER A 41 -11.81 -8.62 -7.37
N LEU A 42 -12.01 -9.68 -8.17
CA LEU A 42 -11.44 -9.75 -9.52
C LEU A 42 -11.91 -8.56 -10.38
N GLU A 43 -13.18 -8.19 -10.26
CA GLU A 43 -13.78 -7.07 -11.00
C GLU A 43 -13.12 -5.74 -10.65
N ASP A 44 -12.83 -5.50 -9.36
CA ASP A 44 -12.17 -4.28 -8.91
C ASP A 44 -10.68 -4.26 -9.27
N ALA A 45 -10.02 -5.42 -9.27
CA ALA A 45 -8.65 -5.55 -9.73
C ALA A 45 -8.52 -5.23 -11.23
N MET A 46 -9.47 -5.67 -12.05
CA MET A 46 -9.50 -5.38 -13.49
C MET A 46 -9.70 -3.89 -13.77
N LYS A 47 -10.58 -3.20 -13.02
CA LYS A 47 -10.77 -1.74 -13.14
C LYS A 47 -9.53 -0.94 -12.75
N ALA A 48 -8.71 -1.43 -11.82
CA ALA A 48 -7.49 -0.76 -11.40
C ALA A 48 -6.36 -0.90 -12.44
N TRP A 49 -6.46 -1.86 -13.36
CA TRP A 49 -5.46 -2.12 -14.42
C TRP A 49 -5.76 -1.36 -15.71
N SER A 50 -7.05 -1.15 -16.05
CA SER A 50 -7.50 -0.43 -17.26
C SER A 50 -7.21 1.06 -17.23
#